data_AF-A0A1Y0GXY8-F1
#
_entry.id   AF-A0A1Y0GXY8-F1
#
_cell.length_a   1.000
_cell.length_b   1.000
_cell.length_c   1.000
_cell.angle_alpha   90.00
_cell.angle_beta   90.00
_cell.angle_gamma   90.00
#
_symmetry.space_group_name_H-M   'P 1'
#
loop_
_entity.id
_entity.type
_entity.pdbx_description
1 polymer ?
#
loop_
_entity_poly.entity_id
_entity_poly.type
_entity_poly.pdbx_seq_one_letter_code
_entity_poly.pdbx_strand_id
1 'polypeptide(L)'
;MNRLRGQSRDFSGEARRIIPFIVNQVRTLWQAKSFHEDGAGVWELKEKPLSKMHEFPQGKAKDMARRLSYEQLQGFMQALRSANAQLSAGAEGRKPEEVIEFLILTMCDIARNRKSA
;
A
#
# COMPACT_ATOMS: atom_id res chain seq x y z
N MET A 1 -21.07 28.17 -17.71
CA MET A 1 -20.45 27.37 -16.63
C MET A 1 -20.49 25.91 -17.03
N ASN A 2 -19.31 25.30 -17.21
CA ASN A 2 -19.12 23.99 -17.83
C ASN A 2 -19.65 22.85 -16.94
N ARG A 3 -20.47 21.98 -17.55
CA ARG A 3 -20.90 20.71 -16.97
C ARG A 3 -19.69 19.78 -16.88
N LEU A 4 -19.10 19.66 -15.69
CA LEU A 4 -18.35 18.46 -15.29
C LEU A 4 -19.33 17.29 -15.09
N ARG A 5 -20.08 16.91 -16.13
CA ARG A 5 -20.67 15.57 -16.18
C ARG A 5 -19.53 14.62 -16.48
N GLY A 6 -18.84 14.20 -15.42
CA GLY A 6 -17.88 13.11 -15.49
C GLY A 6 -18.57 11.93 -16.16
N GLN A 7 -18.05 11.52 -17.31
CA GLN A 7 -18.29 10.18 -17.81
C GLN A 7 -17.83 9.25 -16.69
N SER A 8 -18.77 8.56 -16.05
CA SER A 8 -18.47 7.44 -15.16
C SER A 8 -17.83 6.36 -16.04
N ARG A 9 -16.52 6.45 -16.26
CA ARG A 9 -15.77 5.32 -16.79
C ARG A 9 -15.89 4.21 -15.76
N ASP A 10 -16.27 3.04 -16.25
CA ASP A 10 -16.19 1.80 -15.47
C ASP A 10 -14.71 1.52 -15.24
N PHE A 11 -14.27 1.57 -13.97
CA PHE A 11 -12.88 1.32 -13.57
C PHE A 11 -12.76 -0.02 -12.85
N SER A 12 -13.80 -0.87 -12.91
CA SER A 12 -13.88 -2.09 -12.13
C SER A 12 -12.74 -3.08 -12.45
N GLY A 13 -12.32 -3.10 -13.71
CA GLY A 13 -11.17 -3.89 -14.19
C GLY A 13 -9.83 -3.37 -13.66
N GLU A 14 -9.64 -2.05 -13.66
CA GLU A 14 -8.45 -1.37 -13.15
C GLU A 14 -8.35 -1.48 -11.62
N ALA A 15 -9.47 -1.36 -10.91
CA ALA A 15 -9.55 -1.48 -9.46
C ALA A 15 -9.05 -2.83 -8.98
N ARG A 16 -9.37 -3.92 -9.69
CA ARG A 16 -8.84 -5.26 -9.35
C ARG A 16 -7.35 -5.39 -9.60
N ARG A 17 -6.83 -4.69 -10.61
CA ARG A 17 -5.40 -4.74 -10.98
C ARG A 17 -4.51 -3.96 -10.02
N ILE A 18 -5.03 -3.02 -9.24
CA ILE A 18 -4.20 -2.16 -8.39
C ILE A 18 -3.66 -2.86 -7.13
N ILE A 19 -4.41 -3.82 -6.58
CA ILE A 19 -4.07 -4.48 -5.31
C ILE A 19 -2.68 -5.12 -5.32
N PRO A 20 -2.28 -5.93 -6.33
CA PRO A 20 -0.93 -6.48 -6.40
C PRO A 20 0.18 -5.42 -6.35
N PHE A 21 -0.03 -4.25 -6.97
CA PHE A 21 0.96 -3.17 -6.93
C PHE A 21 1.09 -2.60 -5.52
N ILE A 22 -0.03 -2.36 -4.82
CA ILE A 22 -0.02 -1.83 -3.45
C ILE A 22 0.60 -2.85 -2.48
N VAL A 23 0.28 -4.14 -2.62
CA VAL A 23 0.90 -5.22 -1.84
C VAL A 23 2.42 -5.22 -2.01
N ASN A 24 2.90 -5.09 -3.25
CA ASN A 24 4.34 -5.02 -3.50
C ASN A 24 4.96 -3.79 -2.81
N GLN A 25 4.32 -2.62 -2.85
CA GLN A 25 4.82 -1.44 -2.15
C GLN A 25 4.88 -1.64 -0.63
N VAL A 26 3.86 -2.22 -0.01
CA VAL A 26 3.85 -2.45 1.45
C VAL A 26 4.93 -3.45 1.87
N ARG A 27 5.19 -4.48 1.05
CA ARG A 27 6.33 -5.40 1.28
C ARG A 27 7.67 -4.69 1.19
N THR A 28 7.85 -3.80 0.22
CA THR A 28 9.08 -2.99 0.12
C THR A 28 9.28 -2.11 1.35
N LEU A 29 8.21 -1.50 1.86
CA LEU A 29 8.28 -0.70 3.10
C LEU A 29 8.66 -1.55 4.31
N TRP A 30 8.10 -2.76 4.42
CA TRP A 30 8.46 -3.72 5.46
C TRP A 30 9.93 -4.06 5.43
N GLN A 31 10.44 -4.44 4.25
CA GLN A 31 11.85 -4.78 4.09
C GLN A 31 12.74 -3.58 4.41
N ALA A 32 12.42 -2.39 3.88
CA ALA A 32 13.16 -1.17 4.18
C ALA A 32 13.18 -0.83 5.68
N LYS A 33 12.09 -1.15 6.42
CA LYS A 33 12.03 -0.99 7.87
C LYS A 33 12.90 -2.00 8.62
N SER A 34 12.88 -3.28 8.22
CA SER A 34 13.76 -4.32 8.75
C SER A 34 15.22 -3.92 8.62
N PHE A 35 15.65 -3.54 7.41
CA PHE A 35 17.03 -3.10 7.19
C PHE A 35 17.43 -1.90 8.05
N HIS A 36 16.51 -0.96 8.30
CA HIS A 36 16.79 0.20 9.13
C HIS A 36 16.95 -0.17 10.62
N GLU A 37 16.15 -1.09 11.13
CA GLU A 37 16.16 -1.47 12.54
C GLU A 37 17.24 -2.52 12.88
N ASP A 38 17.60 -3.38 11.92
CA ASP A 38 18.66 -4.39 12.06
C ASP A 38 20.08 -3.80 11.92
N GLY A 39 20.21 -2.48 11.72
CA GLY A 39 21.50 -1.78 11.62
C GLY A 39 22.28 -2.04 10.33
N ALA A 40 21.68 -2.75 9.36
CA ALA A 40 22.29 -3.01 8.05
C ALA A 40 22.50 -1.69 7.29
N GLY A 41 23.76 -1.40 6.95
CA GLY A 41 24.15 -0.18 6.25
C GLY A 41 23.45 -0.06 4.89
N VAL A 42 23.23 1.19 4.45
CA VAL A 42 22.53 1.58 3.20
C VAL A 42 23.03 0.85 1.94
N TRP A 43 24.26 0.33 1.97
CA TRP A 43 24.89 -0.40 0.88
C TRP A 43 24.36 -1.83 0.70
N GLU A 44 23.81 -2.46 1.75
CA GLU A 44 23.31 -3.85 1.67
C GLU A 44 21.96 -3.96 0.96
N LEU A 45 21.20 -2.86 0.88
CA LEU A 45 19.96 -2.75 0.10
C LEU A 45 20.20 -2.83 -1.42
N LYS A 46 21.41 -2.47 -1.88
CA LYS A 46 21.82 -2.60 -3.28
C LYS A 46 22.23 -4.04 -3.63
N GLU A 47 22.76 -4.79 -2.66
CA GLU A 47 23.30 -6.14 -2.89
C GLU A 47 22.29 -7.26 -2.63
N LYS A 48 21.33 -7.06 -1.71
CA LYS A 48 20.16 -7.93 -1.58
C LYS A 48 19.01 -7.27 -2.33
N PRO A 49 18.72 -7.68 -3.58
CA PRO A 49 17.67 -7.03 -4.34
C PRO A 49 16.37 -7.15 -3.56
N LEU A 50 15.86 -6.00 -3.12
CA LEU A 50 14.43 -5.79 -2.86
C LEU A 50 13.71 -6.07 -4.19
N SER A 51 13.54 -7.34 -4.53
CA SER A 51 12.80 -7.86 -5.67
C SER A 51 12.85 -6.98 -6.92
N LYS A 52 13.96 -6.93 -7.66
CA LYS A 52 14.05 -6.28 -9.01
C LYS A 52 13.36 -4.89 -9.11
N MET A 53 13.31 -4.10 -8.03
CA MET A 53 12.74 -2.76 -8.10
C MET A 53 13.74 -1.85 -8.82
N HIS A 54 13.25 -1.08 -9.80
CA HIS A 54 13.96 0.11 -10.31
C HIS A 54 14.51 0.91 -9.12
N GLU A 55 15.66 1.57 -9.26
CA GLU A 55 16.26 2.36 -8.17
C GLU A 55 15.33 3.49 -7.65
N PHE A 56 14.35 3.89 -8.47
CA PHE A 56 13.49 5.06 -8.27
C PHE A 56 12.54 5.04 -7.04
N PRO A 57 11.98 3.91 -6.55
CA PRO A 57 11.19 3.89 -5.32
C PRO A 57 12.02 3.71 -4.04
N GLN A 58 13.30 3.33 -4.11
CA GLN A 58 14.04 2.88 -2.91
C GLN A 58 14.26 4.01 -1.89
N GLY A 59 14.67 5.20 -2.36
CA GLY A 59 14.86 6.36 -1.48
C GLY A 59 13.56 6.77 -0.77
N LYS A 60 12.46 6.85 -1.53
CA LYS A 60 11.15 7.19 -0.98
C LYS A 60 10.61 6.11 -0.04
N ALA A 61 10.80 4.84 -0.36
CA ALA A 61 10.41 3.72 0.49
C ALA A 61 11.13 3.76 1.84
N LYS A 62 12.43 4.08 1.85
CA LYS A 62 13.21 4.26 3.07
C LYS A 62 12.66 5.38 3.96
N ASP A 63 12.39 6.55 3.39
CA ASP A 63 11.84 7.68 4.15
C ASP A 63 10.45 7.39 4.71
N MET A 64 9.61 6.67 3.96
CA MET A 64 8.31 6.24 4.45
C MET A 64 8.43 5.14 5.53
N ALA A 65 9.34 4.19 5.39
CA ALA A 65 9.57 3.13 6.36
C ALA A 65 9.99 3.67 7.74
N ARG A 66 10.74 4.78 7.78
CA ARG A 66 11.07 5.50 9.03
C ARG A 66 9.87 6.12 9.72
N ARG A 67 8.80 6.44 8.98
CA ARG A 67 7.62 7.14 9.49
C ARG A 67 6.52 6.19 9.95
N LEU A 68 6.66 4.89 9.66
CA LEU A 68 5.68 3.85 9.94
C LEU A 68 6.24 2.87 10.99
N SER A 69 5.40 2.45 11.93
CA SER A 69 5.69 1.33 12.83
C SER A 69 5.40 -0.02 12.17
N TYR A 70 5.93 -1.12 12.72
CA TYR A 70 5.59 -2.45 12.22
C TYR A 70 4.11 -2.75 12.41
N GLU A 71 3.51 -2.28 13.51
CA GLU A 71 2.06 -2.39 13.76
C GLU A 71 1.27 -1.73 12.63
N GLN A 72 1.67 -0.53 12.18
CA GLN A 72 1.02 0.15 11.06
C GLN A 72 1.19 -0.63 9.74
N LEU A 73 2.37 -1.17 9.47
CA LEU A 73 2.60 -2.00 8.28
C LEU A 73 1.82 -3.32 8.31
N GLN A 74 1.67 -3.94 9.49
CA GLN A 74 0.80 -5.10 9.69
C GLN A 74 -0.66 -4.72 9.41
N GLY A 75 -1.10 -3.57 9.92
CA GLY A 75 -2.43 -3.03 9.65
C GLY A 75 -2.69 -2.85 8.15
N PHE A 76 -1.72 -2.30 7.40
CA PHE A 76 -1.84 -2.18 5.95
C PHE A 76 -2.00 -3.55 5.25
N MET A 77 -1.20 -4.55 5.65
CA MET A 77 -1.30 -5.90 5.08
C MET A 77 -2.65 -6.55 5.38
N GLN A 78 -3.21 -6.34 6.58
CA GLN A 78 -4.54 -6.82 6.94
C GLN A 78 -5.64 -6.13 6.13
N ALA A 79 -5.56 -4.81 5.97
CA ALA A 79 -6.50 -4.04 5.14
C ALA A 79 -6.46 -4.50 3.67
N LEU A 80 -5.26 -4.70 3.11
CA LEU A 80 -5.07 -5.22 1.75
C LEU A 80 -5.65 -6.62 1.57
N ARG A 81 -5.46 -7.51 2.56
CA ARG A 81 -6.04 -8.87 2.52
C ARG A 81 -7.57 -8.81 2.51
N SER A 82 -8.16 -7.95 3.33
CA SER A 82 -9.61 -7.75 3.38
C SER A 82 -10.15 -7.21 2.05
N ALA A 83 -9.51 -6.18 1.48
CA ALA A 83 -9.87 -5.63 0.18
C ALA A 83 -9.75 -6.67 -0.94
N ASN A 84 -8.67 -7.46 -0.96
CA ASN A 84 -8.48 -8.52 -1.95
C ASN A 84 -9.55 -9.61 -1.85
N ALA A 85 -9.95 -9.99 -0.63
CA ALA A 85 -11.02 -10.95 -0.41
C ALA A 85 -12.36 -10.43 -0.93
N GLN A 86 -12.70 -9.17 -0.62
CA GLN A 86 -13.92 -8.52 -1.13
C GLN A 86 -13.95 -8.45 -2.65
N LEU A 87 -12.83 -8.12 -3.30
CA LEU A 87 -12.73 -8.07 -4.76
C LEU A 87 -12.80 -9.46 -5.42
N SER A 88 -12.31 -10.49 -4.74
CA SER A 88 -12.25 -11.87 -5.25
C SER A 88 -13.56 -12.63 -5.05
N ALA A 89 -14.28 -12.39 -3.95
CA ALA A 89 -15.54 -13.05 -3.64
C ALA A 89 -16.72 -12.56 -4.51
N GLY A 90 -16.48 -11.60 -5.41
CA GLY A 90 -17.55 -10.88 -6.09
C GLY A 90 -18.31 -10.05 -5.05
N ALA A 91 -17.62 -9.04 -4.51
CA ALA A 91 -18.07 -8.10 -3.49
C ALA A 91 -19.59 -8.07 -3.30
N GLU A 92 -20.05 -8.54 -2.13
CA GLU A 92 -21.44 -8.54 -1.67
C GLU A 92 -22.09 -7.15 -1.82
N GLY A 93 -22.59 -6.85 -3.01
CA GLY A 93 -23.25 -5.58 -3.33
C GLY A 93 -22.36 -4.34 -3.40
N ARG A 94 -21.02 -4.44 -3.34
CA ARG A 94 -20.12 -3.27 -3.50
C ARG A 94 -19.39 -3.26 -4.84
N LYS A 95 -19.23 -2.08 -5.42
CA LYS A 95 -18.41 -1.90 -6.61
C LYS A 95 -16.92 -2.02 -6.25
N PRO A 96 -16.07 -2.58 -7.13
CA PRO A 96 -14.62 -2.67 -6.89
C PRO A 96 -13.96 -1.35 -6.50
N GLU A 97 -14.41 -0.23 -7.05
CA GLU A 97 -13.93 1.11 -6.77
C GLU A 97 -14.19 1.51 -5.31
N GLU A 98 -15.37 1.19 -4.77
CA GLU A 98 -15.74 1.47 -3.37
C GLU A 98 -14.84 0.68 -2.40
N VAL A 99 -14.45 -0.54 -2.79
CA VAL A 99 -13.51 -1.35 -2.01
C VAL A 99 -12.12 -0.69 -1.99
N ILE A 100 -11.67 -0.13 -3.12
CA ILE A 100 -10.39 0.60 -3.20
C ILE A 100 -10.44 1.92 -2.43
N GLU A 101 -11.53 2.68 -2.53
CA GLU A 101 -11.72 3.92 -1.75
C GLU A 101 -11.65 3.64 -0.25
N PHE A 102 -12.39 2.62 0.20
CA PHE A 102 -12.37 2.21 1.60
C PHE A 102 -10.98 1.73 2.06
N LEU A 103 -10.26 0.99 1.22
CA LEU A 103 -8.88 0.57 1.49
C LEU A 103 -7.96 1.79 1.70
N ILE A 104 -8.03 2.79 0.82
CA ILE A 104 -7.20 4.00 0.91
C ILE A 104 -7.48 4.74 2.22
N LEU A 105 -8.76 4.95 2.55
CA LEU A 105 -9.15 5.62 3.79
C LEU A 105 -8.68 4.86 5.02
N THR A 106 -8.82 3.53 5.01
CA THR A 106 -8.35 2.66 6.11
C THR A 106 -6.83 2.76 6.29
N MET A 107 -6.06 2.73 5.19
CA MET A 107 -4.61 2.89 5.26
C MET A 107 -4.21 4.29 5.75
N CYS A 108 -4.94 5.34 5.38
CA CYS A 108 -4.71 6.68 5.90
C CYS A 108 -4.96 6.75 7.42
N ASP A 109 -6.03 6.12 7.92
CA ASP A 109 -6.33 6.10 9.36
C ASP A 109 -5.26 5.35 10.16
N ILE A 110 -4.85 4.17 9.68
CA ILE A 110 -3.75 3.40 10.27
C ILE A 110 -2.45 4.24 10.32
N ALA A 111 -2.13 4.97 9.24
CA ALA A 111 -0.95 5.83 9.18
C ALA A 111 -1.01 7.00 10.17
N ARG A 112 -2.20 7.53 10.46
CA ARG A 112 -2.40 8.67 11.38
C ARG A 112 -2.41 8.25 12.84
N ASN A 113 -2.88 7.05 13.17
CA ASN A 113 -2.89 6.51 14.52
C ASN A 113 -1.47 6.14 14.98
N ARG A 114 -0.64 7.17 15.23
CA ARG A 114 0.49 7.05 16.14
C ARG A 114 -0.12 6.86 17.51
N LYS A 115 0.00 5.64 18.08
CA LYS A 115 -0.18 5.52 19.52
C LYS A 115 0.78 6.52 20.15
N SER A 116 0.22 7.53 20.81
CA SER A 116 0.92 8.32 21.82
C SER A 116 1.35 7.34 22.89
N ALA A 117 2.56 6.81 22.74
CA ALA A 117 3.28 6.07 23.77
C ALA A 117 4.35 7.01 24.32
#